data_AF-L7LZI2-F1
#
_entry.id   AF-L7LZI2-F1
#
_cell.length_a   1.000
_cell.length_b   1.000
_cell.length_c   1.000
_cell.angle_alpha   90.00
_cell.angle_beta   90.00
_cell.angle_gamma   90.00
#
_symmetry.space_group_name_H-M   'P 1'
#
loop_
_entity.id
_entity.type
_entity.pdbx_description
1 polymer ?
#
loop_
_entity_poly.entity_id
_entity_poly.type
_entity_poly.pdbx_seq_one_letter_code
_entity_poly.pdbx_strand_id
1 'polypeptide(L)'
;MVFGIAQVQTTIIGPIERQQRVYQMKASINQRLIESGERDRLKELLRTRLIECGWKDQLKAYCKEIIREKGVENVSVDDLIAAVTPRGRATVPDIIKRELLHQIKNFLMDQQGGT
;
A
#
# COMPACT_ATOMS: atom_id res chain seq x y z
N MET A 1 23.42 53.84 9.40
CA MET A 1 23.20 53.15 10.69
C MET A 1 21.73 53.39 11.03
N VAL A 2 20.82 52.47 10.76
CA VAL A 2 20.59 51.25 11.52
C VAL A 2 20.01 50.15 10.62
N PHE A 3 20.49 48.94 10.89
CA PHE A 3 20.14 47.66 10.29
C PHE A 3 18.78 47.15 10.81
N GLY A 4 18.18 46.20 10.06
CA GLY A 4 17.20 45.24 10.57
C GLY A 4 15.76 45.73 10.43
N ILE A 5 14.87 45.02 9.74
CA ILE A 5 14.60 43.59 9.90
C ILE A 5 14.07 43.05 8.58
N ALA A 6 14.80 42.08 8.04
CA ALA A 6 14.30 41.22 6.98
C ALA A 6 12.96 40.65 7.43
N GLN A 7 11.93 40.86 6.60
CA GLN A 7 10.69 40.11 6.69
C GLN A 7 11.10 38.63 6.62
N VAL A 8 11.04 37.95 7.77
CA VAL A 8 11.12 36.50 7.80
C VAL A 8 9.89 36.04 7.03
N GLN A 9 10.11 35.65 5.77
CA GLN A 9 9.16 34.87 4.99
C GLN A 9 9.10 33.50 5.66
N THR A 10 8.37 33.42 6.78
CA THR A 10 7.90 32.15 7.29
C THR A 10 6.95 31.65 6.22
N THR A 11 7.47 30.80 5.34
CA THR A 11 6.70 29.98 4.42
C THR A 11 5.81 29.08 5.27
N ILE A 12 4.65 29.60 5.67
CA ILE A 12 3.52 28.78 6.09
C ILE A 12 3.14 28.02 4.82
N ILE A 13 3.74 26.85 4.66
CA ILE A 13 3.35 25.90 3.63
C ILE A 13 1.87 25.64 3.85
N GLY A 14 1.04 26.12 2.91
CA GLY A 14 -0.40 25.92 2.98
C GLY A 14 -0.75 24.42 3.01
N PRO A 15 -1.88 24.01 3.62
CA PRO A 15 -2.32 22.62 3.63
C PRO A 15 -2.36 21.97 2.23
N ILE A 16 -2.70 22.76 1.21
CA ILE A 16 -2.75 22.35 -0.20
C ILE A 16 -1.34 22.04 -0.74
N GLU A 17 -0.36 22.91 -0.53
CA GLU A 17 1.03 22.69 -0.97
C GLU A 17 1.66 21.48 -0.28
N ARG A 18 1.36 21.27 1.01
CA ARG A 18 1.80 20.09 1.75
C ARG A 18 1.25 18.81 1.14
N GLN A 19 -0.04 18.77 0.83
CA GLN A 19 -0.67 17.63 0.16
C GLN A 19 -0.06 17.38 -1.22
N GLN A 20 0.19 18.44 -1.99
CA GLN A 20 0.79 18.34 -3.31
C GLN A 20 2.22 17.78 -3.26
N ARG A 21 3.05 18.22 -2.31
CA ARG A 21 4.40 17.63 -2.11
C ARG A 21 4.35 16.17 -1.68
N VAL A 22 3.43 15.81 -0.80
CA VAL A 22 3.24 14.40 -0.40
C VAL A 22 2.80 13.55 -1.60
N TYR A 23 1.90 14.08 -2.45
CA TYR A 23 1.48 13.41 -3.67
C TYR A 23 2.66 13.20 -4.63
N GLN A 24 3.43 14.24 -4.91
CA GLN A 24 4.61 14.17 -5.77
C GLN A 24 5.66 13.18 -5.25
N MET A 25 5.92 13.19 -3.94
CA MET A 25 6.84 12.25 -3.30
C MET A 25 6.34 10.80 -3.42
N LYS A 26 5.06 10.54 -3.21
CA LYS A 26 4.49 9.20 -3.39
C LYS A 26 4.58 8.73 -4.84
N ALA A 27 4.31 9.61 -5.79
CA ALA A 27 4.40 9.31 -7.21
C ALA A 27 5.83 8.95 -7.62
N SER A 28 6.83 9.73 -7.19
CA SER A 28 8.24 9.47 -7.51
C SER A 28 8.74 8.16 -6.89
N ILE A 29 8.36 7.86 -5.64
CA ILE A 29 8.65 6.57 -5.00
C ILE A 29 8.03 5.42 -5.78
N ASN A 30 6.76 5.53 -6.14
CA ASN A 30 6.05 4.48 -6.88
C ASN A 30 6.69 4.22 -8.25
N GLN A 31 7.09 5.28 -8.96
CA GLN A 31 7.77 5.15 -10.25
C GLN A 31 9.09 4.38 -10.11
N ARG A 32 9.92 4.72 -9.12
CA ARG A 32 11.19 4.03 -8.85
C ARG A 32 11.00 2.55 -8.50
N LEU A 33 9.96 2.23 -7.71
CA LEU A 33 9.63 0.84 -7.39
C LEU A 33 9.19 0.04 -8.63
N ILE A 34 8.54 0.69 -9.60
CA ILE A 34 8.14 0.06 -10.86
C ILE A 34 9.37 -0.18 -11.75
N GLU A 35 10.17 0.87 -12.00
CA GLU A 35 11.30 0.81 -12.94
C GLU A 35 12.41 -0.14 -12.49
N SER A 36 12.63 -0.26 -11.18
CA SER A 36 13.59 -1.22 -10.62
C SER A 36 13.09 -2.67 -10.58
N GLY A 37 11.80 -2.92 -10.84
CA GLY A 37 11.16 -4.22 -10.65
C GLY A 37 10.87 -4.59 -9.18
N GLU A 38 11.25 -3.73 -8.23
CA GLU A 38 11.03 -3.99 -6.80
C GLU A 38 9.54 -4.13 -6.45
N ARG A 39 8.66 -3.44 -7.17
CA ARG A 39 7.20 -3.57 -7.00
C ARG A 39 6.73 -5.00 -7.26
N ASP A 40 7.26 -5.66 -8.29
CA ASP A 40 6.87 -7.04 -8.61
C ASP A 40 7.46 -8.03 -7.61
N ARG A 41 8.70 -7.82 -7.15
CA ARG A 41 9.30 -8.57 -6.05
C ARG A 41 8.47 -8.47 -4.76
N LEU A 42 8.06 -7.27 -4.38
CA LEU A 42 7.21 -7.03 -3.20
C LEU A 42 5.81 -7.64 -3.35
N LYS A 43 5.25 -7.61 -4.56
CA LYS A 43 3.98 -8.26 -4.86
C LYS A 43 4.07 -9.78 -4.69
N GLU A 44 5.14 -10.40 -5.15
CA GLU A 44 5.35 -11.84 -4.97
C GLU A 44 5.59 -12.17 -3.49
N LEU A 45 6.43 -11.41 -2.78
CA LEU A 45 6.62 -11.58 -1.33
C LEU A 45 5.29 -11.52 -0.57
N LEU A 46 4.44 -10.53 -0.85
CA LEU A 46 3.11 -10.42 -0.25
C LEU A 46 2.27 -11.67 -0.56
N ARG A 47 2.26 -12.11 -1.82
CA ARG A 47 1.52 -13.31 -2.25
C ARG A 47 1.98 -14.54 -1.47
N THR A 48 3.30 -14.77 -1.36
CA THR A 48 3.89 -15.88 -0.62
C THR A 48 3.46 -15.83 0.84
N ARG A 49 3.61 -14.69 1.52
CA ARG A 49 3.24 -14.55 2.94
C ARG A 49 1.75 -14.79 3.20
N LEU A 50 0.88 -14.31 2.31
CA LEU A 50 -0.57 -14.54 2.42
C LEU A 50 -0.97 -16.00 2.18
N ILE A 51 -0.17 -16.77 1.44
CA ILE A 51 -0.36 -18.20 1.27
C ILE A 51 0.14 -18.93 2.53
N GLU A 52 1.37 -18.64 2.97
CA GLU A 52 2.01 -19.28 4.12
C GLU A 52 1.22 -19.11 5.42
N CYS A 53 0.63 -17.93 5.65
CA CYS A 53 -0.18 -17.69 6.85
C CYS A 53 -1.63 -18.20 6.73
N GLY A 54 -1.98 -18.84 5.60
CA GLY A 54 -3.31 -19.41 5.36
C GLY A 54 -4.40 -18.39 4.99
N TRP A 55 -4.06 -17.10 4.84
CA TRP A 55 -5.05 -16.06 4.51
C TRP A 55 -5.80 -16.35 3.20
N LYS A 56 -5.10 -16.86 2.18
CA LYS A 56 -5.72 -17.24 0.90
C LYS A 56 -6.77 -18.32 1.08
N ASP A 57 -6.49 -19.32 1.90
CA ASP A 57 -7.40 -20.45 2.14
C ASP A 57 -8.61 -20.02 2.99
N GLN A 58 -8.40 -19.15 3.97
CA GLN A 58 -9.48 -18.54 4.75
C GLN A 58 -10.45 -17.74 3.86
N LEU A 59 -9.94 -16.91 2.94
CA LEU A 59 -10.82 -16.19 2.01
C LEU A 59 -11.53 -17.13 1.05
N LYS A 60 -10.84 -18.17 0.56
CA LYS A 60 -11.46 -19.17 -0.30
C LYS A 60 -12.58 -19.92 0.42
N ALA A 61 -12.41 -20.25 1.70
CA ALA A 61 -13.45 -20.86 2.52
C ALA A 61 -14.65 -19.92 2.66
N TYR A 62 -14.41 -18.64 2.95
CA TYR A 62 -15.48 -17.64 3.03
C TYR A 62 -16.24 -17.45 1.71
N CYS A 63 -15.55 -17.45 0.55
CA CYS A 63 -16.22 -17.44 -0.75
C CYS A 63 -17.16 -18.64 -0.91
N LYS A 64 -16.71 -19.84 -0.50
CA LYS A 64 -17.53 -21.06 -0.57
C LYS A 64 -18.76 -20.99 0.34
N GLU A 65 -18.64 -20.37 1.51
CA GLU A 65 -19.78 -20.15 2.42
C GLU A 65 -20.83 -19.26 1.77
N ILE A 66 -20.43 -18.13 1.17
CA ILE A 66 -21.34 -17.22 0.46
C ILE A 66 -22.07 -17.95 -0.68
N ILE A 67 -21.33 -18.71 -1.49
CA ILE A 67 -21.91 -19.47 -2.61
C ILE A 67 -22.89 -20.53 -2.11
N ARG A 68 -22.56 -21.22 -1.01
CA ARG A 68 -23.43 -22.22 -0.40
C ARG A 68 -24.72 -21.61 0.16
N GLU A 69 -24.63 -20.43 0.75
CA GLU A 69 -25.79 -19.75 1.35
C GLU A 69 -26.74 -19.15 0.31
N LYS A 70 -26.19 -18.59 -0.77
CA LYS A 70 -26.99 -17.93 -1.81
C LYS A 70 -27.40 -18.85 -2.96
N GLY A 71 -26.67 -19.94 -3.19
CA GLY A 71 -26.80 -20.80 -4.37
C GLY A 71 -25.89 -20.33 -5.51
N VAL A 72 -25.31 -21.27 -6.27
CA VAL A 72 -24.35 -20.99 -7.34
C VAL A 72 -24.98 -20.14 -8.44
N GLU A 73 -26.24 -20.40 -8.79
CA GLU A 73 -26.98 -19.65 -9.80
C GLU A 73 -27.29 -18.20 -9.41
N ASN A 74 -27.21 -17.84 -8.12
CA ASN A 74 -27.61 -16.52 -7.59
C ASN A 74 -26.43 -15.62 -7.23
N VAL A 75 -25.20 -16.01 -7.58
CA VAL A 75 -23.98 -15.29 -7.19
C VAL A 75 -23.11 -14.99 -8.41
N SER A 76 -22.94 -13.71 -8.72
CA SER A 76 -21.96 -13.27 -9.71
C SER A 76 -20.55 -13.16 -9.10
N VAL A 77 -19.54 -13.09 -9.98
CA VAL A 77 -18.16 -12.82 -9.57
C VAL A 77 -18.05 -11.43 -8.90
N ASP A 78 -18.77 -10.44 -9.40
CA ASP A 78 -18.77 -9.09 -8.85
C ASP A 78 -19.38 -9.05 -7.44
N ASP A 79 -20.44 -9.82 -7.19
CA ASP A 79 -21.02 -9.97 -5.85
C ASP A 79 -20.03 -10.60 -4.86
N LEU A 80 -19.27 -11.60 -5.31
CA LEU A 80 -18.21 -12.21 -4.50
C LEU A 80 -17.10 -11.21 -4.22
N ILE A 81 -16.65 -10.45 -5.22
CA ILE A 81 -15.64 -9.41 -5.02
C ILE A 81 -16.13 -8.38 -4.01
N ALA A 82 -17.36 -7.89 -4.15
CA ALA A 82 -17.96 -6.92 -3.25
C ALA A 82 -18.06 -7.44 -1.81
N ALA A 83 -18.45 -8.70 -1.63
CA ALA A 83 -18.58 -9.32 -0.31
C ALA A 83 -17.24 -9.69 0.34
N VAL A 84 -16.25 -10.13 -0.45
CA VAL A 84 -14.99 -10.69 0.06
C VAL A 84 -13.92 -9.62 0.23
N THR A 85 -13.90 -8.57 -0.59
CA THR A 85 -12.86 -7.52 -0.56
C THR A 85 -12.73 -6.83 0.80
N PRO A 86 -13.81 -6.39 1.48
CA PRO A 86 -13.70 -5.75 2.79
C PRO A 86 -13.05 -6.67 3.83
N ARG A 87 -13.49 -7.93 3.89
CA ARG A 87 -12.94 -8.94 4.80
C ARG A 87 -11.48 -9.25 4.46
N GLY A 88 -11.17 -9.42 3.18
CA GLY A 88 -9.80 -9.66 2.71
C GLY A 88 -8.85 -8.56 3.18
N ARG A 89 -9.22 -7.29 3.01
CA ARG A 89 -8.41 -6.15 3.46
C ARG A 89 -8.28 -6.08 4.98
N ALA A 90 -9.35 -6.34 5.72
CA ALA A 90 -9.36 -6.28 7.19
C ALA A 90 -8.53 -7.39 7.84
N THR A 91 -8.47 -8.56 7.20
CA THR A 91 -7.83 -9.77 7.77
C THR A 91 -6.35 -9.91 7.42
N VAL A 92 -5.78 -9.01 6.61
CA VAL A 92 -4.32 -9.03 6.34
C VAL A 92 -3.55 -8.79 7.65
N PRO A 93 -2.70 -9.75 8.08
CA PRO A 93 -1.92 -9.60 9.30
C PRO A 93 -0.99 -8.39 9.28
N ASP A 94 -0.92 -7.66 10.39
CA ASP A 94 -0.08 -6.46 10.49
C ASP A 94 1.42 -6.78 10.40
N ILE A 95 1.82 -7.99 10.77
CA ILE A 95 3.22 -8.43 10.61
C ILE A 95 3.67 -8.39 9.15
N ILE A 96 2.80 -8.79 8.21
CA ILE A 96 3.08 -8.78 6.77
C ILE A 96 3.14 -7.33 6.26
N LYS A 97 2.22 -6.46 6.72
CA LYS A 97 2.26 -5.03 6.38
C LYS A 97 3.56 -4.37 6.85
N ARG A 98 4.01 -4.70 8.06
CA ARG A 98 5.29 -4.21 8.62
C ARG A 98 6.49 -4.73 7.84
N GLU A 99 6.51 -6.01 7.46
CA GLU A 99 7.56 -6.61 6.63
C GLU A 99 7.68 -5.88 5.28
N LEU A 100 6.56 -5.68 4.59
CA LEU A 100 6.55 -4.95 3.32
C LEU A 100 7.02 -3.50 3.48
N LEU A 101 6.56 -2.80 4.52
CA LEU A 101 6.99 -1.44 4.79
C LEU A 101 8.50 -1.36 5.08
N HIS A 102 9.05 -2.36 5.78
CA HIS A 102 10.47 -2.46 6.03
C HIS A 102 11.26 -2.66 4.72
N GLN A 103 10.82 -3.57 3.85
CA GLN A 103 11.46 -3.78 2.54
C GLN A 103 11.44 -2.51 1.67
N ILE A 104 10.31 -1.80 1.62
CA ILE A 104 10.21 -0.51 0.91
C ILE A 104 11.19 0.52 1.48
N LYS A 105 11.31 0.62 2.81
CA LYS A 105 12.26 1.54 3.45
C LYS A 105 13.70 1.19 3.09
N ASN A 106 14.09 -0.09 3.16
CA ASN A 106 15.44 -0.53 2.82
C ASN A 106 15.78 -0.20 1.37
N PHE A 107 14.89 -0.52 0.43
CA PHE A 107 15.07 -0.16 -0.98
C PHE A 107 15.30 1.35 -1.18
N LEU A 108 14.53 2.19 -0.49
CA LEU A 108 14.67 3.65 -0.58
C LEU A 108 15.96 4.17 0.05
N MET A 109 16.52 3.48 1.05
CA MET A 109 17.81 3.81 1.68
C MET A 109 18.98 3.39 0.78
N ASP A 110 18.95 2.18 0.23
CA ASP A 110 20.00 1.66 -0.66
C ASP A 110 20.16 2.54 -1.91
N GLN A 111 19.06 3.06 -2.43
CA GLN A 111 19.05 3.95 -3.58
C GLN A 111 19.44 5.40 -3.26
N GLN A 112 19.61 5.78 -1.99
CA GLN A 112 20.15 7.09 -1.57
C GLN A 112 21.66 7.05 -1.32
N GLY A 113 22.26 5.85 -1.25
CA GLY A 113 23.71 5.66 -1.08
C GLY A 113 24.52 5.69 -2.37
N GLY A 114 23.92 6.06 -3.51
CA GLY A 114 24.58 6.17 -4.82
C GLY A 114 24.74 7.62 -5.27
N THR A 115 25.61 8.38 -4.60
CA THR A 115 26.21 9.64 -5.10
C THR A 115 27.68 9.67 -4.72
#